data_AF-U7USW7-F1
#
_entry.id   AF-U7USW7-F1
#
_cell.length_a   1.000
_cell.length_b   1.000
_cell.length_c   1.000
_cell.angle_alpha   90.00
_cell.angle_beta   90.00
_cell.angle_gamma   90.00
#
_symmetry.space_group_name_H-M   'P 1'
#
loop_
_entity.id
_entity.type
_entity.pdbx_description
1 polymer ?
#
loop_
_entity_poly.entity_id
_entity_poly.type
_entity_poly.pdbx_seq_one_letter_code
_entity_poly.pdbx_strand_id
1 'polypeptide(L)'
;MKNVRVITINDNRYEAYLTIRDLRAVEREIDKSLISIFNLEALAALRSFTQRVDIDFLVACLRYGIHDDKYGKRTDDEIFDLIEEYCAVEGNTIDSLSGIACTMVLDTDLFSPVKFNDTGKNSKATKSKKAVAPSAPSQNG
;
A
#
# COMPACT_ATOMS: atom_id res chain seq x y z
N MET A 1 7.39 -8.67 -8.85
CA MET A 1 6.50 -9.83 -9.10
C MET A 1 5.27 -9.61 -8.23
N LYS A 2 4.06 -9.91 -8.70
CA LYS A 2 2.85 -9.71 -7.87
C LYS A 2 2.77 -10.86 -6.86
N ASN A 3 2.91 -10.57 -5.56
CA ASN A 3 2.77 -11.55 -4.51
C ASN A 3 1.29 -11.65 -4.11
N VAL A 4 0.63 -12.71 -4.55
CA VAL A 4 -0.80 -12.95 -4.25
C VAL A 4 -0.90 -13.80 -3.00
N ARG A 5 -1.73 -13.34 -2.06
CA ARG A 5 -2.14 -14.09 -0.88
C ARG A 5 -3.54 -14.62 -1.09
N VAL A 6 -3.88 -15.71 -0.40
CA VAL A 6 -5.24 -16.25 -0.41
C VAL A 6 -5.80 -16.18 0.98
N ILE A 7 -6.88 -15.42 1.15
CA ILE A 7 -7.68 -15.42 2.37
C ILE A 7 -8.77 -16.47 2.17
N THR A 8 -8.81 -17.46 3.05
CA THR A 8 -9.84 -18.53 3.00
C THR A 8 -10.82 -18.32 4.14
N ILE A 9 -12.11 -18.26 3.81
CA ILE A 9 -13.20 -18.11 4.77
C ILE A 9 -14.23 -19.18 4.40
N ASN A 10 -14.40 -20.18 5.25
CA ASN A 10 -15.18 -21.38 4.93
C ASN A 10 -14.71 -21.98 3.58
N ASP A 11 -15.62 -22.12 2.61
CA ASP A 11 -15.32 -22.64 1.27
C ASP A 11 -14.91 -21.53 0.27
N ASN A 12 -14.94 -20.27 0.68
CA ASN A 12 -14.60 -19.14 -0.18
C ASN A 12 -13.10 -18.83 -0.14
N ARG A 13 -12.54 -18.52 -1.31
CA ARG A 13 -11.13 -18.14 -1.47
C ARG A 13 -11.03 -16.78 -2.14
N TYR A 14 -10.44 -15.83 -1.43
CA TYR A 14 -10.24 -14.47 -1.92
C TYR A 14 -8.78 -14.25 -2.28
N GLU A 15 -8.50 -13.88 -3.53
CA GLU A 15 -7.18 -13.41 -3.93
C GLU A 15 -6.95 -12.00 -3.37
N ALA A 16 -5.94 -11.88 -2.51
CA ALA A 16 -5.63 -10.67 -1.77
C ALA A 16 -4.20 -10.21 -2.06
N TYR A 17 -4.04 -8.99 -2.55
CA TYR A 17 -2.75 -8.32 -2.74
C TYR A 17 -2.96 -6.82 -2.88
N LEU A 18 -1.91 -6.02 -2.66
CA LEU A 18 -1.95 -4.59 -2.92
C LEU A 18 -0.95 -4.23 -4.02
N THR A 19 -1.29 -3.23 -4.82
CA THR A 19 -0.37 -2.52 -5.71
C THR A 19 -0.06 -1.14 -5.14
N ILE A 20 0.95 -0.45 -5.68
CA ILE A 20 1.24 0.94 -5.30
C ILE A 20 0.02 1.86 -5.49
N ARG A 21 -0.85 1.58 -6.48
CA ARG A 21 -2.09 2.33 -6.68
C ARG A 21 -3.08 2.11 -5.52
N ASP A 22 -3.17 0.88 -5.04
CA ASP A 22 -4.06 0.51 -3.94
C ASP A 22 -3.59 1.13 -2.64
N LEU A 23 -2.27 1.19 -2.41
CA LEU A 23 -1.71 1.88 -1.24
C LEU A 23 -2.16 3.34 -1.17
N ARG A 24 -2.22 4.04 -2.31
CA ARG A 24 -2.73 5.40 -2.36
C ARG A 24 -4.23 5.48 -2.02
N ALA A 25 -5.01 4.47 -2.39
CA ALA A 25 -6.43 4.40 -2.05
C ALA A 25 -6.60 4.14 -0.55
N VAL A 26 -5.80 3.23 0.02
CA VAL A 26 -5.73 2.97 1.47
C VAL A 26 -5.40 4.25 2.22
N GLU A 27 -4.31 4.96 1.88
CA GLU A 27 -3.92 6.22 2.55
C GLU A 27 -5.03 7.28 2.55
N ARG A 28 -5.81 7.35 1.47
CA ARG A 28 -6.94 8.28 1.34
C ARG A 28 -8.12 7.89 2.21
N GLU A 29 -8.38 6.60 2.35
CA GLU A 29 -9.48 6.10 3.15
C GLU A 29 -9.23 6.30 4.64
N ILE A 30 -8.00 6.06 5.10
CA ILE A 30 -7.64 6.19 6.53
C ILE A 30 -7.12 7.59 6.92
N ASP A 31 -7.06 8.52 5.96
CA ASP A 31 -6.48 9.87 6.10
C ASP A 31 -5.12 9.90 6.82
N LYS A 32 -4.25 8.93 6.49
CA LYS A 32 -2.98 8.71 7.19
C LYS A 32 -1.96 8.14 6.23
N SER A 33 -0.72 8.65 6.30
CA SER A 33 0.35 8.13 5.46
C SER A 33 0.83 6.75 5.92
N LEU A 34 0.91 5.80 4.99
CA LEU A 34 1.48 4.48 5.24
C LEU A 34 2.97 4.55 5.57
N ILE A 35 3.69 5.55 5.08
CA ILE A 35 5.10 5.79 5.47
C ILE A 35 5.21 6.07 6.97
N SER A 36 4.24 6.76 7.56
CA SER A 36 4.23 7.02 9.00
C SER A 36 3.96 5.76 9.85
N ILE A 37 3.28 4.76 9.25
CA ILE A 37 2.92 3.49 9.91
C ILE A 37 4.05 2.48 9.76
N PHE A 38 4.63 2.36 8.56
CA PHE A 38 5.60 1.34 8.16
C PHE A 38 7.06 1.83 8.13
N ASN A 39 7.40 2.91 8.85
CA ASN A 39 8.80 3.38 8.90
C ASN A 39 9.72 2.33 9.57
N LEU A 40 11.02 2.39 9.25
CA LEU A 40 12.01 1.40 9.69
C LEU A 40 12.06 1.23 11.23
N GLU A 41 11.85 2.31 11.97
CA GLU A 41 11.79 2.27 13.44
C GLU A 41 10.54 1.54 13.95
N ALA A 42 9.38 1.75 13.32
CA ALA A 42 8.15 1.03 13.64
C ALA A 42 8.25 -0.46 13.29
N LEU A 43 8.86 -0.81 12.16
CA LEU A 43 9.10 -2.21 11.79
C LEU A 43 10.08 -2.93 12.74
N ALA A 44 11.08 -2.21 13.27
CA ALA A 44 12.02 -2.74 14.26
C ALA A 44 11.37 -2.95 15.64
N ALA A 45 10.31 -2.20 15.96
CA ALA A 45 9.58 -2.30 17.21
C ALA A 45 8.19 -2.95 17.00
N LEU A 46 8.15 -4.29 16.91
CA LEU A 46 6.92 -5.09 16.74
C LEU A 46 5.73 -4.64 17.63
N ARG A 47 5.99 -4.22 18.88
CA ARG A 47 4.93 -3.72 19.79
C ARG A 47 4.36 -2.35 19.42
N SER A 48 5.15 -1.49 18.78
CA SER A 48 4.72 -0.16 18.34
C SER A 48 4.01 -0.23 16.98
N PHE A 49 4.33 -1.23 16.18
CA PHE A 49 3.70 -1.49 14.89
C PHE A 49 2.23 -1.90 15.05
N THR A 50 1.92 -2.83 15.96
CA THR A 50 0.53 -3.26 16.23
C THR A 50 -0.34 -2.15 16.83
N GLN A 51 0.25 -1.15 17.50
CA GLN A 51 -0.48 0.03 17.98
C GLN A 51 -0.84 1.03 16.86
N ARG A 52 -0.22 0.92 15.68
CA ARG A 52 -0.44 1.83 14.54
C ARG A 52 -1.33 1.24 13.46
N VAL A 53 -1.58 -0.07 13.54
CA VAL A 53 -2.47 -0.86 12.69
C VAL A 53 -3.79 -0.99 13.44
N ASP A 54 -4.72 -0.11 13.11
CA ASP A 54 -6.08 -0.10 13.63
C ASP A 54 -7.05 -0.85 12.70
N ILE A 55 -8.31 -0.92 13.11
CA ILE A 55 -9.34 -1.60 12.34
C ILE A 55 -9.65 -0.87 11.03
N ASP A 56 -9.51 0.46 10.98
CA ASP A 56 -9.72 1.26 9.77
C ASP A 56 -8.65 0.94 8.72
N PHE A 57 -7.39 0.77 9.14
CA PHE A 57 -6.33 0.25 8.27
C PHE A 57 -6.65 -1.14 7.72
N LEU A 58 -7.13 -2.05 8.57
CA LEU A 58 -7.52 -3.39 8.14
C LEU A 58 -8.66 -3.32 7.11
N VAL A 59 -9.70 -2.53 7.39
CA VAL A 59 -10.86 -2.34 6.52
C VAL A 59 -10.42 -1.84 5.14
N ALA A 60 -9.63 -0.77 5.10
CA ALA A 60 -9.13 -0.20 3.86
C ALA A 60 -8.26 -1.20 3.08
N CYS A 61 -7.38 -1.93 3.78
CA CYS A 61 -6.53 -2.94 3.14
C CYS A 61 -7.34 -4.08 2.54
N LEU A 62 -8.44 -4.52 3.16
CA LEU A 62 -9.29 -5.56 2.61
C LEU A 62 -10.12 -5.03 1.42
N ARG A 63 -10.65 -3.81 1.53
CA ARG A 63 -11.46 -3.16 0.46
C ARG A 63 -10.70 -3.04 -0.85
N TYR A 64 -9.44 -2.63 -0.79
CA TYR A 64 -8.57 -2.50 -1.98
C TYR A 64 -7.66 -3.69 -2.20
N GLY A 65 -7.57 -4.63 -1.25
CA GLY A 65 -6.71 -5.80 -1.36
C GLY A 65 -7.39 -7.00 -1.99
N ILE A 66 -8.70 -7.16 -1.81
CA ILE A 66 -9.48 -8.25 -2.41
C ILE A 66 -9.82 -7.90 -3.86
N HIS A 67 -9.23 -8.62 -4.79
CA HIS A 67 -9.35 -8.35 -6.23
C HIS A 67 -10.38 -9.27 -6.90
N ASP A 68 -11.65 -9.03 -6.60
CA ASP A 68 -12.80 -9.67 -7.26
C ASP A 68 -13.75 -8.63 -7.89
N ASP A 69 -15.00 -9.02 -8.13
CA ASP A 69 -16.04 -8.19 -8.73
C ASP A 69 -16.37 -6.94 -7.88
N LYS A 70 -16.12 -6.98 -6.57
CA LYS A 70 -16.34 -5.88 -5.63
C LYS A 70 -15.06 -5.12 -5.24
N TYR A 71 -13.96 -5.32 -5.96
CA TYR A 71 -12.70 -4.60 -5.73
C TYR A 71 -12.91 -3.08 -5.60
N GLY A 72 -12.48 -2.52 -4.45
CA GLY A 72 -12.58 -1.10 -4.14
C GLY A 72 -14.00 -0.55 -3.96
N LYS A 73 -15.01 -1.42 -3.93
CA LYS A 73 -16.44 -1.04 -3.89
C LYS A 73 -17.21 -1.62 -2.72
N ARG A 74 -16.61 -2.54 -1.95
CA ARG A 74 -17.24 -3.09 -0.75
C ARG A 74 -17.58 -1.97 0.22
N THR A 75 -18.76 -2.03 0.82
CA THR A 75 -19.14 -1.14 1.92
C THR A 75 -18.40 -1.53 3.20
N ASP A 76 -18.44 -0.65 4.20
CA ASP A 76 -17.86 -0.92 5.51
C ASP A 76 -18.51 -2.15 6.14
N ASP A 77 -19.86 -2.23 6.09
CA ASP A 77 -20.62 -3.38 6.58
C ASP A 77 -20.18 -4.69 5.91
N GLU A 78 -20.02 -4.71 4.58
CA GLU A 78 -19.56 -5.91 3.86
C GLU A 78 -18.13 -6.32 4.24
N ILE A 79 -17.28 -5.37 4.62
CA ILE A 79 -15.92 -5.66 5.09
C ILE A 79 -15.95 -6.15 6.54
N PHE A 80 -16.77 -5.54 7.41
CA PHE A 80 -16.94 -5.99 8.79
C PHE A 80 -17.51 -7.40 8.84
N ASP A 81 -18.54 -7.70 8.03
CA ASP A 81 -19.08 -9.06 7.87
C ASP A 81 -17.97 -10.03 7.46
N LEU A 82 -17.11 -9.66 6.50
CA LEU A 82 -15.99 -10.49 6.07
C LEU A 82 -14.96 -10.73 7.19
N ILE A 83 -14.67 -9.71 8.01
CA ILE A 83 -13.78 -9.83 9.17
C ILE A 83 -14.39 -10.75 10.23
N GLU A 84 -15.69 -10.61 10.51
CA GLU A 84 -16.42 -11.45 11.46
C GLU A 84 -16.47 -12.91 10.98
N GLU A 85 -16.82 -13.14 9.71
CA GLU A 85 -16.81 -14.48 9.10
C GLU A 85 -15.42 -15.11 9.16
N TYR A 86 -14.36 -14.35 8.88
CA TYR A 86 -12.99 -14.84 9.01
C TYR A 86 -12.68 -15.26 10.45
N CYS A 87 -13.08 -14.47 11.45
CA CYS A 87 -12.83 -14.74 12.86
C CYS A 87 -13.74 -15.84 13.45
N ALA A 88 -14.87 -16.15 12.80
CA ALA A 88 -15.74 -17.25 13.19
C ALA A 88 -15.15 -18.63 12.86
N VAL A 89 -14.16 -18.70 11.96
CA VAL A 89 -13.43 -19.94 11.63
C VAL A 89 -12.46 -20.29 12.76
N GLU A 90 -12.47 -21.54 13.21
CA GLU A 90 -11.60 -22.02 14.29
C GLU A 90 -10.12 -21.77 13.99
N GLY A 91 -9.43 -21.12 14.93
CA GLY A 91 -8.00 -20.80 14.84
C GLY A 91 -7.68 -19.48 14.14
N ASN A 92 -8.64 -18.85 13.48
CA ASN A 92 -8.48 -17.53 12.88
C ASN A 92 -8.69 -16.41 13.91
N THR A 93 -7.93 -15.34 13.79
CA THR A 93 -8.03 -14.16 14.66
C THR A 93 -7.89 -12.87 13.85
N ILE A 94 -8.44 -11.77 14.37
CA ILE A 94 -8.23 -10.44 13.78
C ILE A 94 -6.75 -10.09 13.68
N ASP A 95 -5.92 -10.53 14.64
CA ASP A 95 -4.47 -10.34 14.61
C ASP A 95 -3.82 -11.03 13.39
N SER A 96 -4.22 -12.28 13.10
CA SER A 96 -3.74 -12.99 11.91
C SER A 96 -4.16 -12.31 10.61
N LEU A 97 -5.38 -11.76 10.55
CA LEU A 97 -5.89 -11.04 9.37
C LEU A 97 -5.18 -9.70 9.19
N SER A 98 -4.95 -8.97 10.27
CA SER A 98 -4.12 -7.76 10.30
C SER A 98 -2.68 -8.05 9.86
N GLY A 99 -2.12 -9.20 10.25
CA GLY A 99 -0.83 -9.67 9.77
C GLY A 99 -0.81 -9.87 8.25
N ILE A 100 -1.86 -10.45 7.67
CA ILE A 100 -2.02 -10.57 6.21
C ILE A 100 -2.06 -9.18 5.56
N ALA A 101 -2.88 -8.26 6.08
CA ALA A 101 -2.98 -6.89 5.56
C ALA A 101 -1.63 -6.16 5.58
N CYS A 102 -0.89 -6.23 6.68
CA CYS A 102 0.45 -5.65 6.79
C CYS A 102 1.41 -6.26 5.77
N THR A 103 1.33 -7.57 5.57
CA THR A 103 2.22 -8.24 4.62
C THR A 103 1.90 -7.87 3.18
N MET A 104 0.61 -7.67 2.83
CA MET A 104 0.23 -7.15 1.50
C MET A 104 0.86 -5.78 1.22
N VAL A 105 0.95 -4.90 2.21
CA VAL A 105 1.60 -3.59 2.08
C VAL A 105 3.10 -3.76 1.83
N LEU A 106 3.76 -4.63 2.59
CA LEU A 106 5.20 -4.88 2.44
C LEU A 106 5.55 -5.57 1.11
N ASP A 107 4.67 -6.45 0.62
CA ASP A 107 4.81 -7.16 -0.65
C ASP A 107 4.81 -6.23 -1.88
N THR A 108 4.45 -4.95 -1.72
CA THR A 108 4.52 -3.94 -2.79
C THR A 108 5.95 -3.48 -3.10
N ASP A 109 6.92 -3.86 -2.26
CA ASP A 109 8.31 -3.39 -2.29
C ASP A 109 8.48 -1.87 -2.12
N LEU A 110 7.41 -1.12 -1.77
CA LEU A 110 7.50 0.33 -1.56
C LEU A 110 8.45 0.69 -0.40
N PHE A 111 8.51 -0.18 0.61
CA PHE A 111 9.33 0.01 1.81
C PHE A 111 10.66 -0.77 1.75
N SER A 112 10.87 -1.55 0.69
CA SER A 112 12.11 -2.27 0.45
C SER A 112 13.16 -1.29 -0.11
N PRO A 113 14.40 -1.29 0.40
CA PRO A 113 15.48 -0.52 -0.22
C PRO A 113 15.63 -0.97 -1.67
N VAL A 114 15.51 -0.03 -2.61
CA VAL A 114 15.85 -0.29 -4.00
C VAL A 114 17.34 -0.60 -4.03
N LYS A 115 17.69 -1.88 -4.24
CA LYS A 115 19.06 -2.27 -4.57
C LYS A 115 19.35 -1.70 -5.95
N PHE A 116 19.89 -0.48 -6.00
CA PHE A 116 20.55 -0.01 -7.20
C PHE A 116 21.73 -0.94 -7.43
N ASN A 117 21.58 -1.86 -8.38
CA ASN A 117 22.73 -2.56 -8.91
C ASN A 117 23.62 -1.47 -9.50
N ASP A 118 24.83 -1.35 -8.97
CA ASP A 118 25.87 -0.38 -9.34
C ASP A 118 26.43 -0.66 -10.76
N THR A 119 25.59 -1.10 -11.68
CA THR A 119 25.86 -1.09 -13.12
C THR A 119 25.45 0.26 -13.65
N GLY A 120 26.39 1.21 -13.56
CA GLY A 120 26.22 2.60 -13.91
C GLY A 120 25.46 2.83 -15.23
N LYS A 121 24.38 3.59 -15.12
CA LYS A 121 23.92 4.58 -16.10
C LYS A 121 22.81 5.36 -15.41
N ASN A 122 23.15 6.54 -14.90
CA ASN A 122 22.16 7.59 -14.66
C ASN A 122 21.32 7.73 -15.93
N SER A 123 20.10 7.17 -15.93
CA SER A 123 19.07 7.55 -16.88
C SER A 123 18.84 9.03 -16.62
N LYS A 124 19.41 9.87 -17.48
CA LYS A 124 19.30 11.32 -17.43
C LYS A 124 17.86 11.67 -17.13
N ALA A 125 17.64 12.35 -15.99
CA ALA A 125 16.40 13.07 -15.74
C ALA A 125 16.03 13.82 -17.01
N THR A 126 14.84 13.54 -17.54
CA THR A 126 14.31 14.17 -18.74
C THR A 126 14.42 15.66 -18.55
N LYS A 127 15.39 16.29 -19.23
CA LYS A 127 15.61 17.73 -19.17
C LYS A 127 14.29 18.40 -19.57
N SER A 128 13.63 19.02 -18.60
CA SER A 128 12.64 20.05 -18.82
C SER A 128 13.23 21.05 -19.82
N LYS A 129 12.55 21.24 -20.96
CA LYS A 129 12.92 22.23 -21.97
C LYS A 129 13.04 23.58 -21.27
N LYS A 130 14.25 24.12 -21.28
CA LYS A 130 14.58 25.48 -20.85
C LYS A 130 13.82 26.44 -21.76
N ALA A 131 12.83 27.16 -21.23
CA ALA A 131 12.24 28.31 -21.90
C ALA A 131 13.34 29.38 -22.02
N VAL A 132 13.55 29.84 -23.25
CA VAL A 132 14.59 30.79 -23.64
C VAL A 132 14.25 32.17 -23.08
N ALA A 133 15.20 32.78 -22.37
CA ALA A 133 15.14 34.19 -21.98
C ALA A 133 15.36 35.09 -23.22
N PRO A 134 14.54 36.14 -23.45
CA PRO A 134 14.79 37.10 -24.51
C PRO A 134 16.00 37.99 -24.17
N SER A 135 16.89 38.11 -25.15
CA SER A 135 18.13 38.89 -25.16
C SER A 135 17.89 40.41 -25.12
N ALA A 136 18.78 41.12 -24.41
CA ALA A 136 18.80 42.57 -24.23
C ALA A 136 18.97 43.36 -25.56
N PRO A 137 18.51 44.63 -25.63
CA PRO A 137 18.67 45.47 -26.83
C PRO A 137 20.09 46.05 -26.95
N SER A 138 20.64 45.96 -28.17
CA SER A 138 21.88 46.64 -28.58
C SER A 138 21.59 48.11 -28.89
N GLN A 139 22.32 49.02 -28.25
CA GLN A 139 22.44 50.41 -28.71
C GLN A 139 23.25 50.46 -30.00
N ASN A 140 22.78 51.25 -30.98
CA ASN A 140 23.59 51.92 -32.00
C ASN A 140 22.72 53.02 -32.63
N GLY A 141 23.13 54.29 -32.45
CA GLY A 141 22.46 55.49 -32.96
C GLY A 141 22.50 56.61 -31.94
#